data_AF-A0A1Q3E296-F1
#
_entry.id   AF-A0A1Q3E296-F1
#
_cell.length_a   1.000
_cell.length_b   1.000
_cell.length_c   1.000
_cell.angle_alpha   90.00
_cell.angle_beta   90.00
_cell.angle_gamma   90.00
#
_symmetry.space_group_name_H-M   'P 1'
#
loop_
_entity.id
_entity.type
_entity.pdbx_description
1 polymer ?
#
loop_
_entity_poly.entity_id
_entity_poly.type
_entity_poly.pdbx_seq_one_letter_code
_entity_poly.pdbx_strand_id
1 'polypeptide(L)'
;MKLSATILALAIYVSLGTAQSQEWGQCGGIGWAGSTTCVSGTVCTVINAYYSQCLPGTASTTPPVITPTITPTTPPSTGPTSTASIPPAPTGSNSNALARAAGKLYFGTATDNSELSDAAYVAILSDNSYFGQLTPANSMKWDATEPEQGVFTFSGGDQIVSQAKAHNQIMRGHNCVWYNQLPSWVSNGGFTSAQLTSIIQNHCSTLVSHYKGEIYVDIALQAARAADPGAKIYINDYNIEMTGAKATSMLNLIKDLKSRGIPVDGVGLQCHFIVGEVPTSLQSIMQQFTALGVEVAITELDIRMTLPASTALLAQQETDYKNVISACKAVSGCVGVTVWDYTDKYSWVPSTFSGQGEACPWDANLQKKPAYSGITAAWA
;
A
#
# COMPACT_ATOMS: atom_id res chain seq x y z
N MET A 1 12.83 81.92 1.08
CA MET A 1 14.05 81.47 1.79
C MET A 1 13.63 80.65 3.00
N LYS A 2 14.34 79.53 3.23
CA LYS A 2 14.25 78.53 4.32
C LYS A 2 13.35 77.30 4.09
N LEU A 3 14.05 76.24 3.67
CA LEU A 3 13.76 74.81 3.81
C LEU A 3 13.44 74.42 5.26
N SER A 4 12.63 73.39 5.44
CA SER A 4 12.96 72.24 6.29
C SER A 4 12.10 71.04 5.91
N ALA A 5 12.74 70.03 5.32
CA ALA A 5 12.19 68.70 5.12
C ALA A 5 12.48 67.85 6.35
N THR A 6 11.46 67.17 6.87
CA THR A 6 11.63 66.16 7.91
C THR A 6 11.27 64.81 7.28
N ILE A 7 12.29 64.03 6.93
CA ILE A 7 12.14 62.63 6.49
C ILE A 7 12.14 61.77 7.75
N LEU A 8 11.00 61.16 8.06
CA LEU A 8 10.88 60.14 9.10
C LEU A 8 11.25 58.78 8.46
N ALA A 9 12.44 58.26 8.76
CA ALA A 9 12.84 56.92 8.35
C ALA A 9 12.17 55.89 9.27
N LEU A 10 11.18 55.17 8.73
CA LEU A 10 10.57 54.01 9.38
C LEU A 10 11.46 52.79 9.12
N ALA A 11 12.25 52.36 10.11
CA ALA A 11 12.99 51.11 10.03
C ALA A 11 12.03 49.93 10.22
N ILE A 12 11.68 49.27 9.11
CA ILE A 12 10.96 47.99 9.13
C ILE A 12 11.99 46.92 9.52
N TYR A 13 11.89 46.42 10.75
CA TYR A 13 12.57 45.18 11.14
C TYR A 13 11.85 44.00 10.46
N VAL A 14 12.36 43.57 9.31
CA VAL A 14 12.00 42.27 8.74
C VAL A 14 12.80 41.23 9.52
N SER A 15 12.17 40.51 10.44
CA SER A 15 12.76 39.29 10.98
C SER A 15 12.78 38.24 9.86
N LEU A 16 13.90 38.15 9.13
CA LEU A 16 14.21 36.99 8.29
C LEU A 16 14.56 35.82 9.22
N GLY A 17 13.57 35.29 9.93
CA GLY A 17 13.67 33.95 10.48
C GLY A 17 13.64 33.01 9.29
N THR A 18 14.77 32.36 8.99
CA THR A 18 14.82 31.24 8.05
C THR A 18 13.96 30.13 8.68
N ALA A 19 12.67 30.09 8.36
CA ALA A 19 11.78 29.04 8.81
C ALA A 19 12.39 27.71 8.33
N GLN A 20 12.79 26.82 9.24
CA GLN A 20 13.28 25.50 8.87
C GLN A 20 12.09 24.66 8.38
N SER A 21 12.31 23.80 7.39
CA SER A 21 11.33 22.80 7.00
C SER A 21 11.14 21.81 8.14
N GLN A 22 9.88 21.57 8.50
CA GLN A 22 9.52 20.58 9.52
C GLN A 22 9.98 19.19 9.10
N GLU A 23 10.00 18.25 10.04
CA GLU A 23 10.18 16.83 9.72
C GLU A 23 9.17 16.43 8.64
N TRP A 24 9.66 15.72 7.61
CA TRP A 24 8.95 15.37 6.37
C TRP A 24 8.63 16.55 5.41
N GLY A 25 9.02 17.78 5.73
CA GLY A 25 8.85 18.93 4.83
C GLY A 25 9.85 18.95 3.66
N GLN A 26 9.47 19.54 2.54
CA GLN A 26 10.39 19.78 1.42
C GLN A 26 11.49 20.77 1.85
N CYS A 27 12.74 20.43 1.61
CA CYS A 27 13.92 21.21 1.97
C CYS A 27 14.83 21.51 0.77
N GLY A 28 14.36 21.24 -0.45
CA GLY A 28 15.16 21.45 -1.65
C GLY A 28 14.52 20.87 -2.90
N GLY A 29 15.20 21.07 -4.03
CA GLY A 29 14.76 20.64 -5.35
C GLY A 29 14.68 21.78 -6.37
N ILE A 30 14.75 21.46 -7.66
CA ILE A 30 14.61 22.42 -8.75
C ILE A 30 13.26 23.16 -8.63
N GLY A 31 13.33 24.48 -8.55
CA GLY A 31 12.16 25.36 -8.44
C GLY A 31 11.64 25.57 -7.01
N TRP A 32 12.23 24.91 -6.00
CA TRP A 32 11.87 25.13 -4.61
C TRP A 32 12.40 26.49 -4.10
N ALA A 33 11.50 27.31 -3.56
CA ALA A 33 11.82 28.64 -3.01
C ALA A 33 11.63 28.72 -1.48
N GLY A 34 11.24 27.61 -0.84
CA GLY A 34 11.06 27.54 0.62
C GLY A 34 12.36 27.25 1.37
N SER A 35 12.25 26.74 2.59
CA SER A 35 13.44 26.47 3.42
C SER A 35 14.37 25.45 2.79
N THR A 36 15.67 25.66 2.93
CA THR A 36 16.70 24.69 2.52
C THR A 36 17.31 23.94 3.70
N THR A 37 16.76 24.15 4.90
CA THR A 37 17.27 23.59 6.15
C THR A 37 16.13 22.94 6.91
N CYS A 38 16.43 21.86 7.62
CA CYS A 38 15.43 21.08 8.35
C CYS A 38 15.46 21.36 9.85
N VAL A 39 14.33 21.13 10.54
CA VAL A 39 14.26 21.19 12.00
C VAL A 39 15.21 20.20 12.65
N SER A 40 15.62 20.49 13.88
CA SER A 40 16.55 19.65 14.63
C SER A 40 16.11 18.18 14.69
N GLY A 41 17.04 17.25 14.49
CA GLY A 41 16.77 15.80 14.46
C GLY A 41 16.52 15.23 13.06
N THR A 42 16.52 16.09 12.02
CA THR A 42 16.26 15.70 10.64
C THR A 42 17.30 16.27 9.67
N VAL A 43 17.46 15.62 8.52
CA VAL A 43 18.45 15.96 7.47
C VAL A 43 17.74 16.14 6.14
N CYS A 44 18.11 17.22 5.44
CA CYS A 44 17.64 17.43 4.08
C CYS A 44 18.25 16.40 3.14
N THR A 45 17.44 15.41 2.74
CA THR A 45 17.85 14.30 1.90
C THR A 45 17.33 14.53 0.49
N VAL A 46 18.22 14.53 -0.50
CA VAL A 46 17.83 14.61 -1.91
C VAL A 46 17.11 13.32 -2.29
N ILE A 47 15.83 13.44 -2.66
CA ILE A 47 15.03 12.31 -3.14
C ILE A 47 15.12 12.23 -4.67
N ASN A 48 14.98 13.38 -5.34
CA ASN A 48 15.18 13.53 -6.78
C ASN A 48 15.54 14.97 -7.14
N ALA A 49 15.73 15.26 -8.42
CA ALA A 49 16.15 16.58 -8.91
C ALA A 49 15.20 17.73 -8.52
N TYR A 50 13.90 17.45 -8.38
CA TYR A 50 12.86 18.43 -8.06
C TYR A 50 12.46 18.45 -6.58
N TYR A 51 12.93 17.49 -5.79
CA TYR A 51 12.44 17.29 -4.43
C TYR A 51 13.53 16.74 -3.49
N SER A 52 13.78 17.47 -2.42
CA SER A 52 14.56 17.04 -1.25
C SER A 52 13.68 17.17 -0.02
N GLN A 53 13.79 16.25 0.94
CA GLN A 53 12.89 16.16 2.09
C GLN A 53 13.67 16.08 3.40
N CYS A 54 13.13 16.70 4.46
CA CYS A 54 13.63 16.52 5.82
C CYS A 54 13.26 15.13 6.32
N LEU A 55 14.23 14.23 6.44
CA LEU A 55 14.02 12.88 6.98
C LEU A 55 14.73 12.76 8.34
N PRO A 56 14.25 11.93 9.29
CA PRO A 56 14.95 11.65 10.54
C PRO A 56 16.41 11.24 10.32
N GLY A 57 17.34 11.89 11.01
CA GLY A 57 18.77 11.63 10.88
C GLY A 57 19.65 12.70 11.53
N THR A 58 20.92 12.38 11.78
CA THR A 58 21.90 13.35 12.31
C THR A 58 22.63 14.06 11.18
N ALA A 59 22.53 15.39 11.11
CA ALA A 59 23.27 16.20 10.15
C ALA A 59 24.79 16.01 10.32
N SER A 60 25.47 15.50 9.29
CA SER A 60 26.93 15.40 9.27
C SER A 60 27.54 16.79 9.05
N THR A 61 28.34 17.27 9.99
CA THR A 61 28.95 18.61 9.98
C THR A 61 30.16 18.76 9.05
N THR A 62 30.30 17.92 8.02
CA THR A 62 31.47 17.95 7.13
C THR A 62 31.05 18.18 5.67
N PRO A 63 31.39 19.33 5.07
CA PRO A 63 31.14 19.56 3.64
C PRO A 63 31.95 18.58 2.78
N PRO A 64 31.36 17.94 1.75
CA PRO A 64 32.12 17.08 0.86
C PRO A 64 32.97 17.92 -0.10
N VAL A 65 34.29 17.69 -0.09
CA VAL A 65 35.22 18.21 -1.10
C VAL A 65 35.07 17.35 -2.36
N ILE A 66 34.48 17.92 -3.40
CA ILE A 66 34.35 17.24 -4.71
C ILE A 66 35.69 17.35 -5.43
N THR A 67 36.45 16.25 -5.44
CA THR A 67 37.60 16.08 -6.36
C THR A 67 37.21 15.01 -7.39
N PRO A 68 37.33 15.27 -8.71
CA PRO A 68 36.94 14.30 -9.72
C PRO A 68 38.06 13.27 -9.87
N THR A 69 37.96 12.14 -9.16
CA THR A 69 38.80 10.97 -9.41
C THR A 69 37.97 9.89 -10.08
N ILE A 70 38.23 9.71 -11.37
CA ILE A 70 37.66 8.64 -12.19
C ILE A 70 38.34 7.34 -11.75
N THR A 71 37.64 6.52 -10.97
CA THR A 71 38.10 5.18 -10.60
C THR A 71 37.14 4.17 -11.24
N PRO A 72 37.60 3.11 -11.90
CA PRO A 72 36.72 2.10 -12.48
C PRO A 72 36.04 1.32 -11.36
N THR A 73 34.74 1.53 -11.16
CA THR A 73 33.94 0.78 -10.20
C THR A 73 33.54 -0.58 -10.77
N THR A 74 34.07 -1.63 -10.16
CA THR A 74 33.53 -2.99 -10.21
C THR A 74 32.10 -2.98 -9.62
N PRO A 75 31.19 -3.89 -10.03
CA PRO A 75 29.82 -3.90 -9.53
C PRO A 75 29.79 -4.18 -8.02
N PRO A 76 28.99 -3.44 -7.22
CA PRO A 76 28.85 -3.76 -5.81
C PRO A 76 28.01 -5.04 -5.65
N SER A 77 28.66 -6.04 -5.05
CA SER A 77 28.04 -7.18 -4.41
C SER A 77 27.19 -6.73 -3.22
N THR A 78 25.98 -7.27 -3.15
CA THR A 78 25.11 -7.46 -1.96
C THR A 78 25.05 -6.31 -0.95
N GLY A 79 24.10 -5.39 -1.17
CA GLY A 79 23.59 -4.52 -0.10
C GLY A 79 22.86 -5.33 0.99
N PRO A 80 22.72 -4.78 2.21
CA PRO A 80 22.09 -5.49 3.31
C PRO A 80 20.61 -5.72 2.99
N THR A 81 20.22 -6.98 2.95
CA THR A 81 18.83 -7.41 2.85
C THR A 81 18.09 -6.90 4.09
N SER A 82 17.18 -5.94 3.92
CA SER A 82 16.16 -5.65 4.92
C SER A 82 15.24 -6.86 5.02
N THR A 83 15.59 -7.81 5.87
CA THR A 83 14.71 -8.90 6.25
C THR A 83 13.75 -8.36 7.29
N ALA A 84 12.60 -7.83 6.87
CA ALA A 84 11.42 -7.97 7.71
C ALA A 84 11.28 -9.48 7.95
N SER A 85 11.63 -9.95 9.15
CA SER A 85 11.66 -11.37 9.47
C SER A 85 10.24 -11.91 9.35
N ILE A 86 10.00 -12.75 8.34
CA ILE A 86 8.72 -13.42 8.18
C ILE A 86 8.43 -14.15 9.50
N PRO A 87 7.29 -13.88 10.17
CA PRO A 87 6.94 -14.54 11.41
C PRO A 87 6.95 -16.06 11.26
N PRO A 88 7.31 -16.83 12.32
CA PRO A 88 7.24 -18.29 12.30
C PRO A 88 5.85 -18.74 11.85
N ALA A 89 5.79 -19.74 10.97
CA ALA A 89 4.50 -20.22 10.47
C ALA A 89 3.67 -20.82 11.63
N PRO A 90 2.41 -20.40 11.82
CA PRO A 90 1.54 -21.04 12.80
C PRO A 90 1.27 -22.49 12.39
N THR A 91 1.24 -23.41 13.36
CA THR A 91 0.83 -24.80 13.13
C THR A 91 -0.68 -24.93 13.26
N GLY A 92 -1.36 -25.59 12.32
CA GLY A 92 -2.80 -25.84 12.42
C GLY A 92 -3.48 -26.04 11.07
N SER A 93 -4.80 -26.22 11.10
CA SER A 93 -5.67 -26.41 9.93
C SER A 93 -6.43 -25.14 9.52
N ASN A 94 -6.01 -23.97 10.03
CA ASN A 94 -6.62 -22.69 9.68
C ASN A 94 -5.96 -22.07 8.44
N SER A 95 -6.66 -21.12 7.80
CA SER A 95 -6.33 -20.61 6.46
C SER A 95 -4.89 -20.14 6.29
N ASN A 96 -4.35 -19.34 7.21
CA ASN A 96 -2.96 -18.89 7.12
C ASN A 96 -1.96 -20.00 7.41
N ALA A 97 -2.21 -20.84 8.42
CA ALA A 97 -1.35 -22.00 8.71
C ALA A 97 -1.20 -22.91 7.47
N LEU A 98 -2.31 -23.20 6.79
CA LEU A 98 -2.31 -24.01 5.57
C LEU A 98 -1.65 -23.29 4.38
N ALA A 99 -1.88 -21.98 4.21
CA ALA A 99 -1.21 -21.21 3.16
C ALA A 99 0.33 -21.20 3.35
N ARG A 100 0.80 -21.02 4.59
CA ARG A 100 2.23 -21.12 4.93
C ARG A 100 2.78 -22.51 4.66
N ALA A 101 2.04 -23.56 5.02
CA ALA A 101 2.41 -24.95 4.72
C ALA A 101 2.48 -25.23 3.20
N ALA A 102 1.63 -24.56 2.41
CA ALA A 102 1.67 -24.58 0.94
C ALA A 102 2.76 -23.68 0.32
N GLY A 103 3.67 -23.11 1.14
CA GLY A 103 4.80 -22.31 0.68
C GLY A 103 4.46 -20.85 0.37
N LYS A 104 3.29 -20.36 0.81
CA LYS A 104 2.91 -18.95 0.66
C LYS A 104 3.42 -18.11 1.84
N LEU A 105 3.48 -16.79 1.65
CA LEU A 105 3.88 -15.85 2.70
C LEU A 105 2.76 -15.63 3.71
N TYR A 106 1.50 -15.62 3.26
CA TYR A 106 0.33 -15.40 4.11
C TYR A 106 -0.98 -15.85 3.46
N PHE A 107 -1.99 -16.08 4.30
CA PHE A 107 -3.38 -15.76 4.02
C PHE A 107 -3.79 -14.62 4.96
N GLY A 108 -4.47 -13.58 4.46
CA GLY A 108 -4.72 -12.35 5.21
C GLY A 108 -6.12 -11.79 4.99
N THR A 109 -6.40 -10.67 5.63
CA THR A 109 -7.69 -9.97 5.54
C THR A 109 -7.51 -8.46 5.65
N ALA A 110 -8.37 -7.70 5.00
CA ALA A 110 -8.53 -6.28 5.31
C ALA A 110 -9.36 -6.08 6.59
N THR A 111 -9.24 -4.91 7.21
CA THR A 111 -10.08 -4.45 8.32
C THR A 111 -10.10 -2.91 8.33
N ASP A 112 -11.03 -2.33 9.05
CA ASP A 112 -11.12 -0.89 9.28
C ASP A 112 -11.20 -0.53 10.78
N ASN A 113 -10.79 0.70 11.10
CA ASN A 113 -10.63 1.15 12.50
C ASN A 113 -11.91 1.02 13.33
N SER A 114 -13.08 1.20 12.72
CA SER A 114 -14.37 1.12 13.42
C SER A 114 -14.71 -0.29 13.93
N GLU A 115 -14.20 -1.31 13.25
CA GLU A 115 -14.44 -2.73 13.53
C GLU A 115 -13.64 -3.22 14.73
N LEU A 116 -12.53 -2.54 15.06
CA LEU A 116 -11.66 -2.89 16.18
C LEU A 116 -12.33 -2.71 17.56
N SER A 117 -13.53 -2.12 17.61
CA SER A 117 -14.36 -2.05 18.81
C SER A 117 -15.18 -3.32 19.08
N ASP A 118 -15.33 -4.20 18.09
CA ASP A 118 -16.02 -5.49 18.23
C ASP A 118 -15.04 -6.57 18.69
N ALA A 119 -15.11 -6.90 19.98
CA ALA A 119 -14.21 -7.88 20.59
C ALA A 119 -14.31 -9.29 19.98
N ALA A 120 -15.50 -9.70 19.50
CA ALA A 120 -15.68 -11.02 18.89
C ALA A 120 -15.05 -11.06 17.49
N TYR A 121 -15.20 -9.98 16.73
CA TYR A 121 -14.50 -9.80 15.45
C TYR A 121 -12.98 -9.76 15.65
N VAL A 122 -12.50 -8.94 16.59
CA VAL A 122 -11.06 -8.78 16.84
C VAL A 122 -10.43 -10.10 17.31
N ALA A 123 -11.15 -10.93 18.07
CA ALA A 123 -10.63 -12.23 18.50
C ALA A 123 -10.27 -13.16 17.32
N ILE A 124 -11.07 -13.16 16.25
CA ILE A 124 -10.77 -13.95 15.03
C ILE A 124 -9.73 -13.23 14.17
N LEU A 125 -9.86 -11.91 13.99
CA LEU A 125 -8.90 -11.07 13.26
C LEU A 125 -7.47 -11.26 13.78
N SER A 126 -7.31 -11.33 15.10
CA SER A 126 -6.03 -11.40 15.81
C SER A 126 -5.40 -12.79 15.80
N ASP A 127 -6.16 -13.83 15.44
CA ASP A 127 -5.63 -15.19 15.40
C ASP A 127 -4.82 -15.38 14.11
N ASN A 128 -3.51 -15.36 14.28
CA ASN A 128 -2.53 -15.49 13.20
C ASN A 128 -2.72 -16.79 12.39
N SER A 129 -3.29 -17.85 12.98
CA SER A 129 -3.53 -19.09 12.25
C SER A 129 -4.62 -18.94 11.17
N TYR A 130 -5.56 -18.00 11.34
CA TYR A 130 -6.51 -17.60 10.31
C TYR A 130 -5.92 -16.56 9.36
N PHE A 131 -5.36 -15.49 9.92
CA PHE A 131 -4.86 -14.34 9.15
C PHE A 131 -3.44 -13.99 9.55
N GLY A 132 -2.47 -14.23 8.68
CA GLY A 132 -1.07 -13.87 8.86
C GLY A 132 -0.71 -12.50 8.31
N GLN A 133 -1.69 -11.75 7.81
CA GLN A 133 -1.50 -10.45 7.18
C GLN A 133 -2.75 -9.58 7.31
N LEU A 134 -2.58 -8.28 7.61
CA LEU A 134 -3.65 -7.27 7.66
C LEU A 134 -3.47 -6.17 6.60
N THR A 135 -4.57 -5.54 6.17
CA THR A 135 -4.60 -4.37 5.27
C THR A 135 -5.58 -3.33 5.86
N PRO A 136 -5.19 -2.06 6.11
CA PRO A 136 -6.14 -1.01 6.46
C PRO A 136 -6.98 -0.69 5.24
N ALA A 137 -8.29 -0.90 5.34
CA ALA A 137 -9.20 -0.66 4.23
C ALA A 137 -9.26 0.83 3.84
N ASN A 138 -9.11 1.74 4.82
CA ASN A 138 -9.31 3.18 4.60
C ASN A 138 -8.24 4.09 5.23
N SER A 139 -7.73 3.76 6.42
CA SER A 139 -6.92 4.69 7.22
C SER A 139 -5.50 4.96 6.72
N MET A 140 -5.11 4.40 5.58
CA MET A 140 -3.89 4.76 4.85
C MET A 140 -4.14 5.38 3.46
N LYS A 141 -5.40 5.65 3.09
CA LYS A 141 -5.75 6.38 1.87
C LYS A 141 -5.43 7.87 2.00
N TRP A 142 -5.41 8.59 0.87
CA TRP A 142 -4.93 9.97 0.80
C TRP A 142 -5.76 10.91 1.68
N ASP A 143 -7.09 10.86 1.61
CA ASP A 143 -7.95 11.72 2.43
C ASP A 143 -7.75 11.53 3.95
N ALA A 144 -7.46 10.30 4.38
CA ALA A 144 -7.20 9.96 5.77
C ALA A 144 -5.78 10.34 6.26
N THR A 145 -4.82 10.43 5.35
CA THR A 145 -3.39 10.61 5.71
C THR A 145 -2.84 12.00 5.40
N GLU A 146 -3.41 12.72 4.45
CA GLU A 146 -3.05 14.11 4.13
C GLU A 146 -4.32 14.95 3.83
N PRO A 147 -5.21 15.16 4.83
CA PRO A 147 -6.49 15.85 4.65
C PRO A 147 -6.35 17.31 4.18
N GLU A 148 -5.22 17.95 4.52
CA GLU A 148 -4.82 19.27 4.01
C GLU A 148 -3.40 19.17 3.46
N GLN A 149 -3.08 19.97 2.43
CA GLN A 149 -1.78 19.88 1.76
C GLN A 149 -0.61 20.06 2.74
N GLY A 150 0.24 19.04 2.87
CA GLY A 150 1.38 19.03 3.77
C GLY A 150 1.05 18.78 5.25
N VAL A 151 -0.22 18.54 5.62
CA VAL A 151 -0.64 18.22 6.98
C VAL A 151 -0.97 16.73 7.05
N PHE A 152 -0.10 15.95 7.69
CA PHE A 152 -0.24 14.50 7.75
C PHE A 152 -0.83 14.01 9.07
N THR A 153 -1.67 12.98 8.99
CA THR A 153 -2.22 12.25 10.14
C THR A 153 -2.04 10.75 9.96
N PHE A 154 -1.41 10.08 10.93
CA PHE A 154 -1.14 8.63 10.84
C PHE A 154 -1.86 7.80 11.88
N SER A 155 -2.57 8.41 12.83
CA SER A 155 -3.16 7.71 13.97
C SER A 155 -4.07 6.54 13.59
N GLY A 156 -4.84 6.68 12.50
CA GLY A 156 -5.69 5.61 12.00
C GLY A 156 -4.88 4.41 11.48
N GLY A 157 -3.91 4.66 10.61
CA GLY A 157 -3.06 3.59 10.07
C GLY A 157 -2.17 2.96 11.15
N ASP A 158 -1.62 3.76 12.07
CA ASP A 158 -0.81 3.31 13.21
C ASP A 158 -1.58 2.34 14.11
N GLN A 159 -2.89 2.54 14.29
CA GLN A 159 -3.73 1.62 15.05
C GLN A 159 -3.78 0.24 14.39
N ILE A 160 -3.95 0.16 13.07
CA ILE A 160 -3.99 -1.12 12.34
C ILE A 160 -2.60 -1.78 12.31
N VAL A 161 -1.54 -0.98 12.12
CA VAL A 161 -0.14 -1.46 12.19
C VAL A 161 0.17 -2.05 13.56
N SER A 162 -0.26 -1.37 14.63
CA SER A 162 -0.06 -1.85 16.00
C SER A 162 -0.80 -3.16 16.26
N GLN A 163 -2.04 -3.28 15.75
CA GLN A 163 -2.81 -4.52 15.77
C GLN A 163 -2.04 -5.65 15.06
N ALA A 164 -1.57 -5.43 13.83
CA ALA A 164 -0.85 -6.44 13.06
C ALA A 164 0.43 -6.89 13.79
N LYS A 165 1.23 -5.94 14.30
CA LYS A 165 2.46 -6.23 15.04
C LYS A 165 2.20 -7.04 16.31
N ALA A 166 1.20 -6.67 17.10
CA ALA A 166 0.85 -7.36 18.34
C ALA A 166 0.51 -8.84 18.11
N HIS A 167 0.05 -9.18 16.90
CA HIS A 167 -0.39 -10.52 16.52
C HIS A 167 0.53 -11.20 15.48
N ASN A 168 1.74 -10.67 15.28
CA ASN A 168 2.75 -11.20 14.34
C ASN A 168 2.23 -11.33 12.89
N GLN A 169 1.41 -10.38 12.46
CA GLN A 169 0.83 -10.32 11.12
C GLN A 169 1.65 -9.38 10.24
N ILE A 170 1.84 -9.76 8.97
CA ILE A 170 2.46 -8.92 7.95
C ILE A 170 1.48 -7.80 7.58
N MET A 171 2.00 -6.67 7.12
CA MET A 171 1.20 -5.50 6.80
C MET A 171 1.34 -5.14 5.32
N ARG A 172 0.22 -5.00 4.59
CA ARG A 172 0.18 -4.28 3.30
C ARG A 172 -0.36 -2.88 3.53
N GLY A 173 0.40 -1.87 3.17
CA GLY A 173 -0.09 -0.50 3.09
C GLY A 173 -0.94 -0.32 1.83
N HIS A 174 -2.13 0.24 2.01
CA HIS A 174 -3.12 0.43 0.95
C HIS A 174 -3.84 1.77 1.18
N ASN A 175 -3.69 2.77 0.32
CA ASN A 175 -2.75 2.90 -0.79
C ASN A 175 -2.33 4.37 -0.94
N CYS A 176 -1.25 4.67 -1.68
CA CYS A 176 -0.83 6.08 -1.81
C CYS A 176 -1.58 6.84 -2.91
N VAL A 177 -1.84 6.21 -4.05
CA VAL A 177 -2.43 6.90 -5.20
C VAL A 177 -3.63 6.14 -5.70
N TRP A 178 -4.79 6.78 -5.62
CA TRP A 178 -6.03 6.30 -6.18
C TRP A 178 -6.87 7.46 -6.70
N TYR A 179 -7.84 7.17 -7.57
CA TYR A 179 -8.75 8.21 -8.07
C TYR A 179 -9.88 8.54 -7.08
N ASN A 180 -10.16 7.65 -6.14
CA ASN A 180 -11.20 7.79 -5.13
C ASN A 180 -10.59 8.07 -3.74
N GLN A 181 -11.38 8.61 -2.81
CA GLN A 181 -10.91 9.01 -1.47
C GLN A 181 -9.69 9.95 -1.52
N LEU A 182 -9.75 10.89 -2.46
CA LEU A 182 -8.83 12.01 -2.55
C LEU A 182 -9.33 13.15 -1.65
N PRO A 183 -8.44 13.84 -0.92
CA PRO A 183 -8.82 15.04 -0.20
C PRO A 183 -9.22 16.13 -1.20
N SER A 184 -10.16 17.00 -0.82
CA SER A 184 -10.76 17.98 -1.74
C SER A 184 -9.74 18.96 -2.33
N TRP A 185 -8.64 19.23 -1.62
CA TRP A 185 -7.58 20.11 -2.13
C TRP A 185 -6.81 19.47 -3.29
N VAL A 186 -6.76 18.14 -3.39
CA VAL A 186 -6.20 17.43 -4.54
C VAL A 186 -7.19 17.47 -5.71
N SER A 187 -8.44 17.06 -5.47
CA SER A 187 -9.44 16.96 -6.54
C SER A 187 -9.81 18.31 -7.16
N ASN A 188 -9.74 19.39 -6.37
CA ASN A 188 -10.16 20.73 -6.80
C ASN A 188 -9.00 21.70 -6.99
N GLY A 189 -7.75 21.25 -6.84
CA GLY A 189 -6.57 22.13 -6.76
C GLY A 189 -6.12 22.78 -8.08
N GLY A 190 -6.61 22.30 -9.24
CA GLY A 190 -6.29 22.90 -10.55
C GLY A 190 -4.80 22.87 -10.92
N PHE A 191 -4.08 21.85 -10.48
CA PHE A 191 -2.62 21.76 -10.61
C PHE A 191 -2.14 21.52 -12.05
N THR A 192 -0.97 22.08 -12.37
CA THR A 192 -0.20 21.64 -13.54
C THR A 192 0.37 20.23 -13.34
N SER A 193 0.76 19.55 -14.42
CA SER A 193 1.40 18.23 -14.36
C SER A 193 2.63 18.20 -13.44
N ALA A 194 3.48 19.25 -13.47
CA ALA A 194 4.67 19.33 -12.63
C ALA A 194 4.33 19.51 -11.14
N GLN A 195 3.32 20.34 -10.83
CA GLN A 195 2.84 20.53 -9.45
C GLN A 195 2.23 19.24 -8.92
N LEU A 196 1.34 18.60 -9.68
CA LEU A 196 0.69 17.34 -9.27
C LEU A 196 1.72 16.21 -9.12
N THR A 197 2.72 16.15 -10.00
CA THR A 197 3.85 15.20 -9.86
C THR A 197 4.58 15.39 -8.53
N SER A 198 4.88 16.64 -8.17
CA SER A 198 5.56 16.96 -6.91
C SER A 198 4.70 16.64 -5.69
N ILE A 199 3.38 16.92 -5.77
CA ILE A 199 2.40 16.58 -4.74
C ILE A 199 2.33 15.07 -4.52
N ILE A 200 2.18 14.27 -5.58
CA ILE A 200 2.17 12.81 -5.49
C ILE A 200 3.48 12.27 -4.90
N GLN A 201 4.62 12.81 -5.35
CA GLN A 201 5.92 12.40 -4.82
C GLN A 201 6.05 12.69 -3.32
N ASN A 202 5.66 13.89 -2.88
CA ASN A 202 5.67 14.29 -1.47
C ASN A 202 4.74 13.41 -0.62
N HIS A 203 3.50 13.21 -1.07
CA HIS A 203 2.53 12.38 -0.38
C HIS A 203 3.06 10.95 -0.18
N CYS A 204 3.49 10.33 -1.28
CA CYS A 204 3.96 8.95 -1.25
C CYS A 204 5.28 8.77 -0.51
N SER A 205 6.25 9.67 -0.65
CA SER A 205 7.50 9.56 0.09
C SER A 205 7.25 9.69 1.59
N THR A 206 6.37 10.60 2.01
CA THR A 206 6.02 10.83 3.41
C THR A 206 5.30 9.63 4.02
N LEU A 207 4.26 9.14 3.35
CA LEU A 207 3.49 7.97 3.80
C LEU A 207 4.37 6.72 3.91
N VAL A 208 5.17 6.43 2.89
CA VAL A 208 6.07 5.25 2.89
C VAL A 208 7.19 5.38 3.91
N SER A 209 7.74 6.58 4.09
CA SER A 209 8.81 6.78 5.06
C SER A 209 8.33 6.60 6.50
N HIS A 210 7.11 7.04 6.81
CA HIS A 210 6.51 6.84 8.13
C HIS A 210 6.37 5.35 8.48
N TYR A 211 5.93 4.52 7.54
CA TYR A 211 5.73 3.07 7.73
C TYR A 211 6.92 2.20 7.29
N LYS A 212 8.10 2.80 7.14
CA LYS A 212 9.29 2.13 6.61
C LYS A 212 9.64 0.87 7.38
N GLY A 213 9.87 -0.23 6.65
CA GLY A 213 10.20 -1.54 7.23
C GLY A 213 9.01 -2.28 7.86
N GLU A 214 7.83 -1.67 7.86
CA GLU A 214 6.62 -2.23 8.47
C GLU A 214 5.64 -2.73 7.42
N ILE A 215 5.63 -2.11 6.23
CA ILE A 215 4.66 -2.38 5.16
C ILE A 215 5.32 -2.68 3.81
N TYR A 216 4.56 -3.30 2.91
CA TYR A 216 4.74 -3.16 1.47
C TYR A 216 3.62 -2.32 0.86
N VAL A 217 3.80 -1.75 -0.34
CA VAL A 217 2.98 -0.59 -0.76
C VAL A 217 2.57 -0.55 -2.24
N ASP A 218 1.34 -0.12 -2.50
CA ASP A 218 0.75 0.02 -3.85
C ASP A 218 0.83 1.49 -4.36
N ILE A 219 1.85 1.91 -5.16
CA ILE A 219 2.24 3.36 -5.27
C ILE A 219 2.90 3.84 -6.60
N ALA A 220 2.97 5.17 -6.79
CA ALA A 220 4.04 5.95 -7.46
C ALA A 220 5.49 5.47 -7.18
N LEU A 221 5.86 4.48 -7.96
CA LEU A 221 6.99 3.56 -7.84
C LEU A 221 8.34 4.14 -7.37
N GLN A 222 8.84 5.22 -7.98
CA GLN A 222 10.19 5.72 -7.67
C GLN A 222 10.27 6.41 -6.30
N ALA A 223 9.25 7.17 -5.92
CA ALA A 223 9.21 7.86 -4.62
C ALA A 223 9.14 6.85 -3.48
N ALA A 224 8.30 5.81 -3.64
CA ALA A 224 8.20 4.71 -2.68
C ALA A 224 9.53 3.97 -2.52
N ARG A 225 10.22 3.64 -3.62
CA ARG A 225 11.53 2.95 -3.56
C ARG A 225 12.59 3.78 -2.86
N ALA A 226 12.61 5.10 -3.08
CA ALA A 226 13.57 5.99 -2.45
C ALA A 226 13.34 6.10 -0.93
N ALA A 227 12.07 6.15 -0.51
CA ALA A 227 11.69 6.17 0.91
C ALA A 227 12.03 4.86 1.62
N ASP A 228 11.65 3.72 1.04
CA ASP A 228 11.92 2.39 1.56
C ASP A 228 12.47 1.42 0.48
N PRO A 229 13.81 1.21 0.47
CA PRO A 229 14.43 0.22 -0.40
C PRO A 229 14.02 -1.23 -0.10
N GLY A 230 13.47 -1.54 1.08
CA GLY A 230 13.08 -2.88 1.51
C GLY A 230 11.61 -3.22 1.24
N ALA A 231 10.73 -2.22 1.12
CA ALA A 231 9.31 -2.45 0.82
C ALA A 231 9.12 -3.04 -0.58
N LYS A 232 8.17 -3.97 -0.73
CA LYS A 232 7.75 -4.44 -2.05
C LYS A 232 6.75 -3.44 -2.65
N ILE A 233 6.94 -3.07 -3.91
CA ILE A 233 6.14 -2.04 -4.59
C ILE A 233 5.24 -2.70 -5.61
N TYR A 234 3.94 -2.51 -5.43
CA TYR A 234 2.90 -3.16 -6.22
C TYR A 234 2.10 -2.14 -7.05
N ILE A 235 1.58 -2.61 -8.19
CA ILE A 235 0.46 -1.97 -8.87
C ILE A 235 -0.75 -2.87 -8.66
N ASN A 236 -1.84 -2.31 -8.13
CA ASN A 236 -3.03 -3.06 -7.71
C ASN A 236 -4.25 -2.63 -8.54
N ASP A 237 -5.02 -3.60 -9.06
CA ASP A 237 -6.22 -3.30 -9.85
C ASP A 237 -7.19 -4.50 -9.90
N TYR A 238 -8.45 -4.24 -10.24
CA TYR A 238 -9.49 -5.25 -10.51
C TYR A 238 -9.67 -5.51 -12.00
N ASN A 239 -10.37 -6.60 -12.35
CA ASN A 239 -10.66 -7.01 -13.73
C ASN A 239 -9.41 -7.18 -14.61
N ILE A 240 -8.26 -7.43 -13.97
CA ILE A 240 -7.02 -7.83 -14.64
C ILE A 240 -6.80 -9.34 -14.54
N GLU A 241 -7.71 -10.08 -13.90
CA GLU A 241 -7.70 -11.53 -13.65
C GLU A 241 -8.10 -12.35 -14.88
N MET A 242 -8.66 -11.69 -15.90
CA MET A 242 -9.16 -12.32 -17.11
C MET A 242 -8.42 -11.84 -18.36
N THR A 243 -8.28 -12.72 -19.35
CA THR A 243 -7.76 -12.33 -20.66
C THR A 243 -8.62 -11.21 -21.26
N GLY A 244 -7.98 -10.09 -21.58
CA GLY A 244 -8.68 -8.94 -22.13
C GLY A 244 -7.80 -7.70 -22.21
N ALA A 245 -8.40 -6.59 -22.65
CA ALA A 245 -7.69 -5.33 -22.85
C ALA A 245 -7.05 -4.80 -21.57
N LYS A 246 -7.75 -4.88 -20.42
CA LYS A 246 -7.24 -4.36 -19.14
C LYS A 246 -6.00 -5.13 -18.66
N ALA A 247 -6.06 -6.46 -18.62
CA ALA A 247 -4.91 -7.30 -18.29
C ALA A 247 -3.74 -7.10 -19.27
N THR A 248 -4.02 -6.97 -20.58
CA THR A 248 -3.01 -6.68 -21.60
C THR A 248 -2.33 -5.33 -21.37
N SER A 249 -3.10 -4.29 -21.04
CA SER A 249 -2.57 -2.96 -20.70
C SER A 249 -1.71 -3.00 -19.45
N MET A 250 -2.12 -3.74 -18.41
CA MET A 250 -1.31 -3.93 -17.21
C MET A 250 0.00 -4.66 -17.52
N LEU A 251 -0.03 -5.75 -18.30
CA LEU A 251 1.17 -6.46 -18.74
C LEU A 251 2.13 -5.54 -19.52
N ASN A 252 1.60 -4.71 -20.41
CA ASN A 252 2.39 -3.75 -21.17
C ASN A 252 2.97 -2.64 -20.30
N LEU A 253 2.20 -2.16 -19.32
CA LEU A 253 2.68 -1.20 -18.32
C LEU A 253 3.86 -1.79 -17.53
N ILE A 254 3.74 -3.02 -17.01
CA ILE A 254 4.84 -3.67 -16.29
C ILE A 254 6.08 -3.83 -17.18
N LYS A 255 5.92 -4.24 -18.44
CA LYS A 255 7.04 -4.32 -19.39
C LYS A 255 7.70 -2.97 -19.61
N ASP A 256 6.92 -1.92 -19.82
CA ASP A 256 7.42 -0.56 -20.04
C ASP A 256 8.20 -0.06 -18.82
N LEU A 257 7.61 -0.17 -17.62
CA LEU A 257 8.23 0.21 -16.36
C LEU A 257 9.56 -0.49 -16.15
N LYS A 258 9.61 -1.82 -16.35
CA LYS A 258 10.83 -2.59 -16.24
C LYS A 258 11.87 -2.19 -17.30
N SER A 259 11.44 -1.93 -18.54
CA SER A 259 12.37 -1.50 -19.61
C SER A 259 13.00 -0.14 -19.34
N ARG A 260 12.30 0.74 -18.60
CA ARG A 260 12.80 2.05 -18.17
C ARG A 260 13.51 2.01 -16.81
N GLY A 261 13.67 0.85 -16.19
CA GLY A 261 14.30 0.70 -14.86
C GLY A 261 13.47 1.29 -13.71
N ILE A 262 12.16 1.46 -13.90
CA ILE A 262 11.24 1.92 -12.85
C ILE A 262 10.95 0.73 -11.92
N PRO A 263 11.12 0.89 -10.59
CA PRO A 263 10.98 -0.23 -9.65
C PRO A 263 9.53 -0.69 -9.57
N VAL A 264 9.26 -1.94 -9.91
CA VAL A 264 7.98 -2.61 -9.67
C VAL A 264 8.28 -4.05 -9.30
N ASP A 265 7.86 -4.46 -8.11
CA ASP A 265 8.16 -5.78 -7.58
C ASP A 265 6.98 -6.74 -7.74
N GLY A 266 5.75 -6.21 -7.83
CA GLY A 266 4.56 -7.04 -7.88
C GLY A 266 3.34 -6.43 -8.56
N VAL A 267 2.38 -7.29 -8.88
CA VAL A 267 1.03 -6.92 -9.32
C VAL A 267 0.00 -7.51 -8.36
N GLY A 268 -0.86 -6.66 -7.81
CA GLY A 268 -1.99 -7.04 -6.98
C GLY A 268 -3.23 -7.23 -7.84
N LEU A 269 -3.86 -8.40 -7.75
CA LEU A 269 -5.12 -8.70 -8.40
C LEU A 269 -6.22 -8.67 -7.34
N GLN A 270 -7.12 -7.70 -7.40
CA GLN A 270 -8.15 -7.51 -6.38
C GLN A 270 -9.03 -8.74 -6.22
N CYS A 271 -9.42 -9.38 -7.34
CA CYS A 271 -10.27 -10.57 -7.34
C CYS A 271 -11.67 -10.37 -6.72
N HIS A 272 -12.29 -9.21 -6.97
CA HIS A 272 -13.72 -8.99 -6.68
C HIS A 272 -14.59 -9.71 -7.72
N PHE A 273 -15.21 -10.82 -7.34
CA PHE A 273 -15.97 -11.66 -8.25
C PHE A 273 -17.45 -11.75 -7.90
N ILE A 274 -18.23 -12.29 -8.84
CA ILE A 274 -19.61 -12.73 -8.64
C ILE A 274 -19.59 -14.26 -8.56
N VAL A 275 -20.44 -14.84 -7.71
CA VAL A 275 -20.62 -16.30 -7.63
C VAL A 275 -20.95 -16.87 -9.02
N GLY A 276 -20.18 -17.87 -9.45
CA GLY A 276 -20.26 -18.52 -10.76
C GLY A 276 -19.45 -17.83 -11.86
N GLU A 277 -18.80 -16.69 -11.57
CA GLU A 277 -18.11 -15.86 -12.56
C GLU A 277 -16.60 -15.73 -12.32
N VAL A 278 -16.00 -16.61 -11.51
CA VAL A 278 -14.54 -16.65 -11.35
C VAL A 278 -13.87 -16.98 -12.69
N PRO A 279 -12.97 -16.13 -13.21
CA PRO A 279 -12.34 -16.36 -14.50
C PRO A 279 -11.45 -17.62 -14.48
N THR A 280 -11.68 -18.53 -15.43
CA THR A 280 -10.82 -19.71 -15.65
C THR A 280 -9.39 -19.35 -16.07
N SER A 281 -9.15 -18.10 -16.48
CA SER A 281 -7.85 -17.57 -16.88
C SER A 281 -7.02 -16.99 -15.72
N LEU A 282 -7.54 -16.93 -14.49
CA LEU A 282 -6.85 -16.33 -13.35
C LEU A 282 -5.42 -16.89 -13.16
N GLN A 283 -5.27 -18.22 -13.20
CA GLN A 283 -3.95 -18.85 -13.07
C GLN A 283 -3.00 -18.45 -14.21
N SER A 284 -3.45 -18.49 -15.46
CA SER A 284 -2.59 -18.20 -16.62
C SER A 284 -2.22 -16.73 -16.72
N ILE A 285 -3.08 -15.83 -16.23
CA ILE A 285 -2.79 -14.39 -16.11
C ILE A 285 -1.75 -14.14 -15.03
N MET A 286 -1.88 -14.74 -13.85
CA MET A 286 -0.87 -14.67 -12.80
C MET A 286 0.50 -15.17 -13.32
N GLN A 287 0.51 -16.29 -14.06
CA GLN A 287 1.72 -16.79 -14.70
C GLN A 287 2.33 -15.78 -15.69
N GLN A 288 1.51 -15.08 -16.48
CA GLN A 288 2.01 -14.05 -17.40
C GLN A 288 2.68 -12.88 -16.68
N PHE A 289 2.13 -12.40 -15.56
CA PHE A 289 2.79 -11.38 -14.75
C PHE A 289 4.11 -11.90 -14.17
N THR A 290 4.09 -13.10 -13.58
CA THR A 290 5.32 -13.68 -12.99
C THR A 290 6.42 -13.94 -14.02
N ALA A 291 6.06 -14.23 -15.28
CA ALA A 291 7.00 -14.36 -16.39
C ALA A 291 7.71 -13.04 -16.74
N LEU A 292 7.14 -11.88 -16.35
CA LEU A 292 7.82 -10.59 -16.44
C LEU A 292 8.81 -10.36 -15.30
N GLY A 293 8.96 -11.30 -14.36
CA GLY A 293 9.86 -11.21 -13.21
C GLY A 293 9.36 -10.27 -12.12
N VAL A 294 8.04 -10.26 -11.88
CA VAL A 294 7.39 -9.64 -10.72
C VAL A 294 6.67 -10.72 -9.92
N GLU A 295 6.47 -10.52 -8.62
CA GLU A 295 5.57 -11.34 -7.81
C GLU A 295 4.10 -10.99 -8.12
N VAL A 296 3.16 -11.83 -7.71
CA VAL A 296 1.73 -11.50 -7.72
C VAL A 296 1.11 -11.79 -6.36
N ALA A 297 0.06 -11.07 -6.02
CA ALA A 297 -0.75 -11.34 -4.83
C ALA A 297 -2.23 -11.16 -5.18
N ILE A 298 -3.09 -11.95 -4.53
CA ILE A 298 -4.53 -11.66 -4.50
C ILE A 298 -4.78 -10.74 -3.32
N THR A 299 -5.42 -9.60 -3.54
CA THR A 299 -5.32 -8.47 -2.60
C THR A 299 -6.63 -8.05 -1.95
N GLU A 300 -7.79 -8.36 -2.54
CA GLU A 300 -9.10 -7.87 -2.10
C GLU A 300 -10.22 -8.90 -2.36
N LEU A 301 -9.94 -10.19 -2.17
CA LEU A 301 -10.85 -11.26 -2.57
C LEU A 301 -12.19 -11.21 -1.83
N ASP A 302 -13.26 -11.06 -2.60
CA ASP A 302 -14.64 -11.33 -2.21
C ASP A 302 -15.40 -11.94 -3.40
N ILE A 303 -16.43 -12.76 -3.11
CA ILE A 303 -17.22 -13.43 -4.17
C ILE A 303 -18.69 -13.24 -3.86
N ARG A 304 -19.25 -12.11 -4.28
CA ARG A 304 -20.62 -11.69 -3.94
C ARG A 304 -21.69 -12.50 -4.69
N MET A 305 -22.88 -12.58 -4.10
CA MET A 305 -24.05 -13.18 -4.73
C MET A 305 -25.27 -12.26 -4.68
N THR A 306 -26.23 -12.49 -5.58
CA THR A 306 -27.56 -11.88 -5.49
C THR A 306 -28.30 -12.43 -4.26
N LEU A 307 -28.88 -11.52 -3.46
CA LEU A 307 -29.62 -11.88 -2.25
C LEU A 307 -31.09 -12.24 -2.55
N PRO A 308 -31.73 -13.09 -1.72
CA PRO A 308 -31.17 -13.77 -0.56
C PRO A 308 -30.22 -14.92 -0.92
N ALA A 309 -29.26 -15.21 -0.05
CA ALA A 309 -28.41 -16.39 -0.20
C ALA A 309 -29.25 -17.68 -0.27
N SER A 310 -28.77 -18.64 -1.04
CA SER A 310 -29.36 -19.99 -1.12
C SER A 310 -28.26 -21.04 -0.95
N THR A 311 -28.64 -22.26 -0.59
CA THR A 311 -27.70 -23.38 -0.48
C THR A 311 -26.91 -23.59 -1.77
N ALA A 312 -27.54 -23.41 -2.93
CA ALA A 312 -26.87 -23.53 -4.23
C ALA A 312 -25.83 -22.43 -4.46
N LEU A 313 -26.15 -21.18 -4.11
CA LEU A 313 -25.21 -20.06 -4.21
C LEU A 313 -24.03 -20.22 -3.25
N LEU A 314 -24.28 -20.69 -2.02
CA LEU A 314 -23.22 -20.95 -1.03
C LEU A 314 -22.29 -22.10 -1.45
N ALA A 315 -22.84 -23.16 -2.06
CA ALA A 315 -22.05 -24.27 -2.60
C ALA A 315 -21.23 -23.85 -3.84
N GLN A 316 -21.79 -22.99 -4.70
CA GLN A 316 -21.04 -22.43 -5.81
C GLN A 316 -19.93 -21.50 -5.32
N GLN A 317 -20.22 -20.65 -4.32
CA GLN A 317 -19.23 -19.78 -3.69
C GLN A 317 -18.09 -20.58 -3.05
N GLU A 318 -18.37 -21.72 -2.41
CA GLU A 318 -17.32 -22.64 -1.93
C GLU A 318 -16.39 -23.10 -3.06
N THR A 319 -16.97 -23.51 -4.18
CA THR A 319 -16.20 -23.93 -5.37
C THR A 319 -15.38 -22.78 -5.93
N ASP A 320 -15.94 -21.57 -5.97
CA ASP A 320 -15.29 -20.38 -6.50
C ASP A 320 -14.10 -19.96 -5.63
N TYR A 321 -14.27 -19.89 -4.31
CA TYR A 321 -13.15 -19.64 -3.39
C TYR A 321 -12.07 -20.72 -3.54
N LYS A 322 -12.46 -22.00 -3.63
CA LYS A 322 -11.52 -23.10 -3.85
C LYS A 322 -10.71 -22.91 -5.13
N ASN A 323 -11.35 -22.47 -6.22
CA ASN A 323 -10.69 -22.23 -7.51
C ASN A 323 -9.68 -21.07 -7.43
N VAL A 324 -10.07 -19.95 -6.80
CA VAL A 324 -9.19 -18.78 -6.62
C VAL A 324 -7.95 -19.14 -5.79
N ILE A 325 -8.15 -19.83 -4.67
CA ILE A 325 -7.05 -20.28 -3.81
C ILE A 325 -6.14 -21.27 -4.53
N SER A 326 -6.72 -22.24 -5.26
CA SER A 326 -5.96 -23.22 -6.04
C SER A 326 -5.11 -22.54 -7.12
N ALA A 327 -5.62 -21.49 -7.76
CA ALA A 327 -4.87 -20.73 -8.75
C ALA A 327 -3.63 -20.07 -8.12
N CYS A 328 -3.76 -19.40 -6.97
CA CYS A 328 -2.60 -18.82 -6.29
C CYS A 328 -1.63 -19.91 -5.80
N LYS A 329 -2.14 -21.02 -5.24
CA LYS A 329 -1.33 -22.18 -4.83
C LYS A 329 -0.46 -22.69 -5.98
N ALA A 330 -1.03 -22.82 -7.18
CA ALA A 330 -0.35 -23.35 -8.36
C ALA A 330 0.71 -22.40 -8.98
N VAL A 331 0.67 -21.10 -8.71
CA VAL A 331 1.64 -20.13 -9.25
C VAL A 331 2.74 -19.86 -8.22
N SER A 332 3.99 -20.22 -8.54
CA SER A 332 5.14 -20.06 -7.65
C SER A 332 5.40 -18.60 -7.25
N GLY A 333 5.18 -17.66 -8.18
CA GLY A 333 5.29 -16.22 -7.91
C GLY A 333 4.06 -15.60 -7.24
N CYS A 334 2.99 -16.36 -6.96
CA CYS A 334 1.89 -15.88 -6.13
C CYS A 334 2.24 -16.02 -4.66
N VAL A 335 2.37 -14.89 -3.95
CA VAL A 335 2.92 -14.86 -2.59
C VAL A 335 1.88 -15.00 -1.50
N GLY A 336 0.62 -14.70 -1.76
CA GLY A 336 -0.44 -14.76 -0.74
C GLY A 336 -1.80 -14.31 -1.25
N VAL A 337 -2.80 -14.46 -0.38
CA VAL A 337 -4.19 -14.07 -0.64
C VAL A 337 -4.71 -13.25 0.52
N THR A 338 -5.34 -12.12 0.22
CA THR A 338 -6.04 -11.25 1.17
C THR A 338 -7.52 -11.21 0.82
N VAL A 339 -8.42 -11.47 1.77
CA VAL A 339 -9.88 -11.25 1.60
C VAL A 339 -10.26 -9.82 2.03
N TRP A 340 -11.21 -9.19 1.34
CA TRP A 340 -11.60 -7.80 1.63
C TRP A 340 -12.65 -7.72 2.75
N ASP A 341 -12.12 -7.73 3.98
CA ASP A 341 -12.77 -8.21 5.20
C ASP A 341 -13.12 -9.71 5.13
N TYR A 342 -13.17 -10.36 6.28
CA TYR A 342 -13.43 -11.79 6.40
C TYR A 342 -14.89 -12.13 6.76
N THR A 343 -15.69 -11.16 7.20
CA THR A 343 -17.11 -11.39 7.58
C THR A 343 -18.07 -10.52 6.77
N ASP A 344 -19.22 -11.11 6.44
CA ASP A 344 -20.34 -10.40 5.79
C ASP A 344 -20.88 -9.24 6.64
N LYS A 345 -20.60 -9.21 7.94
CA LYS A 345 -21.00 -8.13 8.86
C LYS A 345 -20.43 -6.77 8.45
N TYR A 346 -19.20 -6.75 7.95
CA TYR A 346 -18.45 -5.52 7.63
C TYR A 346 -18.09 -5.41 6.14
N SER A 347 -18.59 -6.35 5.32
CA SER A 347 -18.36 -6.32 3.89
C SER A 347 -18.88 -5.02 3.27
N TRP A 348 -18.05 -4.39 2.44
CA TRP A 348 -18.40 -3.22 1.64
C TRP A 348 -19.46 -3.50 0.56
N VAL A 349 -19.63 -4.77 0.16
CA VAL A 349 -20.41 -5.20 -1.00
C VAL A 349 -21.84 -4.67 -0.99
N PRO A 350 -22.64 -4.79 0.10
CA PRO A 350 -24.04 -4.36 0.07
C PRO A 350 -24.23 -2.86 -0.16
N SER A 351 -23.25 -2.04 0.25
CA SER A 351 -23.28 -0.59 0.07
C SER A 351 -22.92 -0.16 -1.37
N THR A 352 -22.17 -1.02 -2.08
CA THR A 352 -21.64 -0.72 -3.42
C THR A 352 -22.47 -1.40 -4.52
N PHE A 353 -22.94 -2.62 -4.28
CA PHE A 353 -23.69 -3.44 -5.22
C PHE A 353 -25.08 -3.75 -4.65
N SER A 354 -26.04 -2.88 -4.97
CA SER A 354 -27.42 -3.02 -4.49
C SER A 354 -28.00 -4.40 -4.79
N GLY A 355 -28.58 -5.04 -3.75
CA GLY A 355 -29.14 -6.38 -3.83
C GLY A 355 -28.12 -7.52 -3.81
N GLN A 356 -26.84 -7.23 -3.61
CA GLN A 356 -25.77 -8.23 -3.50
C GLN A 356 -25.11 -8.20 -2.12
N GLY A 357 -24.55 -9.33 -1.70
CA GLY A 357 -23.91 -9.47 -0.40
C GLY A 357 -23.38 -10.88 -0.19
N GLU A 358 -23.27 -11.28 1.08
CA GLU A 358 -22.86 -12.63 1.48
C GLU A 358 -21.56 -13.06 0.80
N ALA A 359 -20.63 -12.12 0.65
CA ALA A 359 -19.45 -12.25 -0.21
C ALA A 359 -18.23 -12.85 0.49
N CYS A 360 -18.20 -12.83 1.83
CA CYS A 360 -17.05 -13.20 2.64
C CYS A 360 -17.14 -14.65 3.15
N PRO A 361 -16.04 -15.24 3.68
CA PRO A 361 -16.05 -16.62 4.15
C PRO A 361 -16.68 -16.85 5.54
N TRP A 362 -16.99 -15.79 6.29
CA TRP A 362 -17.78 -15.83 7.52
C TRP A 362 -19.08 -15.04 7.34
N ASP A 363 -20.16 -15.55 7.92
CA ASP A 363 -21.43 -14.85 7.96
C ASP A 363 -21.42 -13.65 8.92
N ALA A 364 -22.52 -12.90 8.97
CA ALA A 364 -22.66 -11.73 9.84
C ALA A 364 -22.63 -12.04 11.35
N ASN A 365 -22.75 -13.32 11.73
CA ASN A 365 -22.67 -13.80 13.12
C ASN A 365 -21.32 -14.45 13.43
N LEU A 366 -20.31 -14.19 12.59
CA LEU A 366 -18.96 -14.72 12.70
C LEU A 366 -18.90 -16.27 12.67
N GLN A 367 -19.86 -16.90 11.99
CA GLN A 367 -19.83 -18.34 11.72
C GLN A 367 -19.21 -18.60 10.35
N LYS A 368 -18.37 -19.64 10.26
CA LYS A 368 -17.74 -20.05 8.99
C LYS A 368 -18.80 -20.51 8.00
N LYS A 369 -18.75 -19.98 6.78
CA LYS A 369 -19.56 -20.41 5.64
C LYS A 369 -18.86 -21.56 4.88
N PRO A 370 -19.56 -22.26 3.96
CA PRO A 370 -18.95 -23.23 3.06
C PRO A 370 -17.72 -22.70 2.31
N ALA A 371 -17.70 -21.41 1.98
CA ALA A 371 -16.53 -20.70 1.43
C ALA A 371 -15.23 -20.92 2.23
N TYR A 372 -15.29 -20.93 3.58
CA TYR A 372 -14.11 -21.20 4.41
C TYR A 372 -13.60 -22.64 4.25
N SER A 373 -14.50 -23.61 4.10
CA SER A 373 -14.14 -24.99 3.79
C SER A 373 -13.45 -25.08 2.43
N GLY A 374 -13.94 -24.36 1.42
CA GLY A 374 -13.30 -24.25 0.11
C GLY A 374 -11.87 -23.70 0.16
N ILE A 375 -11.65 -22.64 0.96
CA ILE A 375 -10.33 -22.04 1.19
C ILE A 375 -9.37 -23.06 1.82
N THR A 376 -9.76 -23.66 2.94
CA THR A 376 -8.89 -24.59 3.68
C THR A 376 -8.60 -25.86 2.89
N ALA A 377 -9.60 -26.40 2.18
CA ALA A 377 -9.42 -27.57 1.31
C ALA A 377 -8.52 -27.31 0.09
N ALA A 378 -8.47 -26.07 -0.41
CA ALA A 378 -7.54 -25.71 -1.49
C ALA A 378 -6.09 -25.57 -1.00
N TRP A 379 -5.89 -25.08 0.22
CA TRP A 379 -4.55 -24.93 0.79
C TRP A 379 -3.94 -26.25 1.27
N ALA A 380 -4.73 -27.13 1.89
CA ALA A 380 -4.34 -28.51 2.20
C ALA A 380 -3.87 -29.25 0.94
#